data_AF-A0A9X8DSV2-F1
#
_entry.id   AF-A0A9X8DSV2-F1
#
_cell.length_a   1.000
_cell.length_b   1.000
_cell.length_c   1.000
_cell.angle_alpha   90.00
_cell.angle_beta   90.00
_cell.angle_gamma   90.00
#
_symmetry.space_group_name_H-M   'P 1'
#
loop_
_entity.id
_entity.type
_entity.pdbx_description
1 polymer ?
#
loop_
_entity_poly.entity_id
_entity_poly.type
_entity_poly.pdbx_seq_one_letter_code
_entity_poly.pdbx_strand_id
1 'polypeptide(L)' 'MQALVESRFRFKNFPAARYAMDVTFQRTNVPTGAYEEKKLYYSGKHSLYGHEVEVSVVTNGFAIDCTKFYKGSMSDK' A
#
# COMPACT_ATOMS: atom_id res chain seq x y z
N MET A 1 -0.86 -17.79 -11.65
CA MET A 1 -1.85 -16.98 -12.40
C MET A 1 -3.00 -17.78 -13.00
N GLN A 2 -2.81 -19.06 -13.39
CA GLN A 2 -3.84 -19.87 -14.05
C GLN A 2 -5.10 -20.11 -13.19
N ALA A 3 -4.94 -20.36 -11.88
CA ALA A 3 -6.05 -20.59 -10.94
C ALA A 3 -7.01 -19.39 -10.76
N LEU A 4 -6.54 -18.15 -10.95
CA LEU A 4 -7.38 -16.94 -10.87
C LEU A 4 -8.29 -16.78 -12.10
N VAL A 5 -7.93 -17.39 -13.24
CA VAL A 5 -8.72 -17.33 -14.47
C VAL A 5 -9.96 -18.24 -14.37
N GLU A 6 -9.86 -19.34 -13.63
CA GLU A 6 -10.94 -20.33 -13.45
C GLU A 6 -11.91 -19.94 -12.33
N SER A 7 -11.42 -19.23 -11.31
CA SER A 7 -12.26 -18.71 -10.23
C SER A 7 -12.99 -17.44 -10.70
N ARG A 8 -14.32 -17.40 -10.63
CA ARG A 8 -15.16 -16.25 -11.04
C ARG A 8 -14.97 -14.96 -10.22
N PHE A 9 -13.87 -14.80 -9.50
CA PHE A 9 -13.57 -13.60 -8.74
C PHE A 9 -13.12 -12.50 -9.72
N ARG A 10 -14.09 -11.70 -10.20
CA ARG A 10 -13.86 -10.54 -11.08
C ARG A 10 -14.32 -9.26 -10.39
N PHE A 11 -13.65 -8.15 -10.67
CA PHE A 11 -14.14 -6.85 -10.21
C PHE A 11 -15.46 -6.53 -10.91
N LYS A 12 -16.50 -6.21 -10.13
CA LYS A 12 -17.86 -5.97 -10.65
C LYS A 12 -17.89 -4.91 -11.77
N ASN A 13 -17.13 -3.84 -11.59
CA ASN A 13 -17.10 -2.70 -12.51
C ASN A 13 -15.98 -2.83 -13.57
N PHE A 14 -15.01 -3.71 -13.37
CA PHE A 14 -13.86 -3.88 -14.26
C PHE A 14 -13.57 -5.37 -14.55
N PRO A 15 -14.43 -6.07 -15.32
CA PRO A 15 -14.33 -7.52 -15.49
C PRO A 15 -13.04 -8.02 -16.17
N ALA A 16 -12.33 -7.13 -16.87
CA ALA A 16 -11.05 -7.41 -17.52
C ALA A 16 -9.84 -7.22 -16.57
N ALA A 17 -10.00 -6.50 -15.47
CA ALA A 17 -8.92 -6.27 -14.52
C ALA A 17 -8.58 -7.58 -13.78
N ARG A 18 -7.29 -7.90 -13.72
CA ARG A 18 -6.78 -9.12 -13.08
C ARG A 18 -6.39 -8.90 -11.61
N TYR A 19 -5.98 -7.69 -11.27
CA TYR A 19 -5.67 -7.21 -9.94
C TYR A 19 -6.00 -5.71 -9.87
N ALA A 20 -6.13 -5.19 -8.66
CA ALA A 20 -6.15 -3.77 -8.37
C ALA A 20 -4.85 -3.40 -7.64
N MET A 21 -4.38 -2.17 -7.83
CA MET A 21 -3.31 -1.60 -7.01
C MET A 21 -3.88 -0.56 -6.08
N ASP A 22 -3.39 -0.52 -4.85
CA ASP A 22 -3.68 0.53 -3.89
C ASP A 22 -2.47 0.84 -3.02
N VAL A 23 -2.42 2.05 -2.44
CA VAL A 23 -1.39 2.45 -1.47
C VAL A 23 -1.92 2.21 -0.07
N THR A 24 -1.16 1.45 0.72
CA THR A 24 -1.49 1.20 2.12
C THR A 24 -0.50 1.93 3.03
N PHE A 25 -1.01 2.56 4.09
CA PHE A 25 -0.19 3.20 5.12
C PHE A 25 -0.05 2.27 6.33
N GLN A 26 1.19 1.89 6.64
CA GLN A 26 1.53 1.12 7.81
C GLN A 26 2.12 2.03 8.89
N ARG A 27 1.35 2.23 9.96
CA ARG A 27 1.80 2.98 11.13
C ARG A 27 3.02 2.29 11.78
N THR A 28 3.99 3.09 12.19
CA THR A 28 5.12 2.68 13.01
C THR A 28 5.14 3.41 14.35
N ASN A 29 6.06 3.00 15.22
CA ASN A 29 6.50 3.84 16.33
C ASN A 29 7.26 5.06 15.80
N VAL A 30 7.48 6.05 16.67
CA VAL A 30 8.35 7.19 16.35
C VAL A 30 9.76 6.68 16.07
N PRO A 31 10.34 6.94 14.89
CA PRO A 31 11.70 6.50 14.59
C PRO A 31 12.71 7.13 15.56
N THR A 32 13.83 6.44 15.79
CA THR A 32 14.99 7.02 16.50
C THR A 32 15.77 7.93 15.54
N GLY A 33 16.55 8.89 16.08
CA GLY A 33 17.40 9.79 15.28
C GLY A 33 17.11 11.27 15.51
N ALA A 34 17.59 12.11 14.59
CA ALA A 34 17.33 13.55 14.62
C ALA A 34 15.90 13.85 14.13
N TYR A 35 15.37 15.03 14.50
CA TYR A 35 14.04 15.45 14.04
C TYR A 35 13.92 15.45 12.51
N GLU A 36 14.96 15.92 11.82
CA GLU A 36 15.04 15.99 10.36
C GLU A 36 14.94 14.61 9.68
N GLU A 37 15.35 13.54 10.36
CA GLU A 37 15.25 12.17 9.86
C GLU A 37 13.86 11.58 10.16
N LYS A 38 13.34 11.84 11.37
CA LYS A 38 12.02 11.36 11.80
C LYS A 38 10.90 11.94 10.96
N LYS A 39 10.95 13.25 10.67
CA LYS A 39 9.89 13.94 9.93
C LYS A 39 9.65 13.35 8.56
N LEU A 40 10.64 12.69 7.96
CA LEU A 40 10.49 12.00 6.67
C LEU A 40 9.50 10.82 6.74
N TYR A 41 9.27 10.26 7.92
CA TYR A 41 8.33 9.18 8.13
C TYR A 41 6.96 9.67 8.62
N TYR A 42 6.83 10.95 8.95
CA TYR A 42 5.56 11.51 9.39
C TYR A 42 4.68 11.79 8.16
N SER A 43 3.50 11.17 8.12
CA SER A 43 2.45 11.54 7.18
C SER A 43 1.54 12.58 7.83
N GLY A 44 1.43 13.75 7.22
CA GLY A 44 0.44 14.77 7.53
C GLY A 44 -0.99 14.30 7.28
N LYS A 45 -1.23 13.59 6.17
CA LYS A 45 -2.55 13.02 5.85
C LYS A 45 -3.08 12.09 6.94
N HIS A 46 -2.22 11.25 7.49
CA HIS A 46 -2.58 10.30 8.55
C HIS A 46 -2.28 10.81 9.96
N SER A 47 -1.56 11.92 10.11
CA SER A 47 -1.05 12.47 11.39
C SER A 47 -0.29 11.43 12.23
N LEU A 48 0.46 10.56 11.56
CA LEU A 48 1.15 9.41 12.14
C LEU A 48 2.50 9.18 11.46
N TYR A 49 3.44 8.57 12.19
CA TYR A 49 4.66 8.04 11.58
C TYR A 49 4.38 6.69 10.93
N GLY A 50 4.95 6.45 9.76
CA GLY A 50 4.79 5.19 9.09
C GLY A 50 5.48 5.07 7.75
N HIS A 51 5.14 3.99 7.07
CA HIS A 51 5.57 3.66 5.73
C HIS A 51 4.38 3.51 4.82
N GLU A 52 4.62 3.72 3.54
CA GLU A 52 3.64 3.44 2.51
C GLU A 52 4.15 2.38 1.56
N VAL A 53 3.23 1.51 1.15
CA VAL A 53 3.52 0.42 0.24
C VAL A 53 2.39 0.35 -0.77
N GLU A 54 2.76 0.31 -2.05
CA GLU A 54 1.82 -0.04 -3.11
C GLU A 54 1.64 -1.56 -3.13
N VAL A 55 0.40 -2.01 -3.05
CA VAL A 55 0.02 -3.41 -2.96
C VAL A 55 -0.86 -3.76 -4.14
N SER A 56 -0.52 -4.83 -4.85
CA SER A 56 -1.40 -5.44 -5.84
C SER A 56 -2.27 -6.49 -5.16
N VAL A 57 -3.59 -6.32 -5.23
CA VAL A 57 -4.58 -7.23 -4.65
C VAL A 57 -5.47 -7.85 -5.72
N VAL A 58 -5.77 -9.12 -5.54
CA VAL A 58 -6.76 -9.83 -6.34
C VAL A 58 -8.14 -9.74 -5.70
N THR A 59 -9.16 -10.04 -6.50
CA THR A 59 -10.59 -9.92 -6.19
C THR A 59 -11.09 -10.76 -5.01
N ASN A 60 -10.33 -11.75 -4.58
CA ASN A 60 -10.58 -12.53 -3.37
C ASN A 60 -9.95 -11.89 -2.10
N GLY A 61 -9.39 -10.68 -2.22
CA GLY A 61 -8.84 -9.89 -1.11
C GLY A 61 -7.38 -10.19 -0.76
N PHE A 62 -6.71 -11.08 -1.49
CA PHE A 62 -5.32 -11.43 -1.21
C PHE A 62 -4.34 -10.51 -1.95
N ALA A 63 -3.28 -10.10 -1.24
CA ALA A 63 -2.14 -9.43 -1.85
C ALA A 63 -1.30 -10.43 -2.66
N ILE A 64 -0.91 -10.05 -3.87
CA ILE A 64 -0.07 -10.85 -4.77
C ILE A 64 1.31 -10.25 -4.99
N ASP A 65 1.46 -8.95 -4.76
CA ASP A 65 2.74 -8.25 -4.89
C ASP A 65 2.74 -6.95 -4.06
N CYS A 66 3.93 -6.52 -3.64
CA CYS A 66 4.16 -5.30 -2.88
C CYS A 66 5.45 -4.61 -3.35
N THR A 67 5.42 -3.29 -3.49
CA THR A 67 6.63 -2.51 -3.74
C THR A 67 7.54 -2.44 -2.51
N LYS A 68 8.75 -1.89 -2.69
CA LYS A 68 9.55 -1.45 -1.54
C LYS A 68 8.81 -0.33 -0.81
N PHE A 69 9.01 -0.25 0.50
CA PHE A 69 8.38 0.79 1.29
C PHE A 69 8.91 2.18 0.93
N TYR A 70 8.02 3.16 1.01
CA TYR A 70 8.32 4.58 0.97
C TYR A 70 8.14 5.20 2.36
N LYS A 71 8.78 6.35 2.59
CA LYS A 71 8.65 7.07 3.87
C LYS A 71 7.31 7.80 3.89
N GLY A 72 6.63 7.79 5.03
CA GLY A 72 5.26 8.31 5.16
C GLY A 72 5.04 9.77 4.71
N SER A 73 6.08 10.61 4.71
CA SER A 73 5.94 12.01 4.24
C SER A 73 5.85 12.15 2.72
N MET A 74 6.07 11.09 1.93
CA MET A 74 6.17 11.18 0.48
C MET A 74 4.79 11.32 -0.20
N SER A 75 3.72 10.85 0.43
CA SER A 75 2.32 10.91 -0.04
C SER A 75 1.56 12.15 0.39
N ASP A 76 2.17 13.00 1.23
CA ASP A 76 1.60 14.30 1.58
C ASP A 76 1.87 15.38 0.51
N LYS A 77 2.59 15.05 -0.56
CA LYS A 77 2.90 15.93 -1.69
C LYS A 77 1.96 15.64 -2.85
#